data_AF-X1HCL4-F1
#
_entry.id   AF-X1HCL4-F1
#
_cell.length_a   1.000
_cell.length_b   1.000
_cell.length_c   1.000
_cell.angle_alpha   90.00
_cell.angle_beta   90.00
_cell.angle_gamma   90.00
#
_symmetry.space_group_name_H-M   'P 1'
#
loop_
_entity.id
_entity.type
_entity.pdbx_description
1 polymer ?
#
loop_
_entity_poly.entity_id
_entity_poly.type
_entity_poly.pdbx_seq_one_letter_code
_entity_poly.pdbx_strand_id
1 'polypeptide(L)' 'MENSEIKRLLWIFSLENSVKFGGKPNVKAILGKLMSQNPELRSQIKGIKSILDNIVLEISKLTLQEQKIKLLELKP' A
#
# COMPACT_ATOMS: atom_id res chain seq x y z
N MET A 1 -6.19 -15.31 -2.97
CA MET A 1 -5.83 -14.44 -1.84
C MET A 1 -7.10 -13.79 -1.32
N GLU A 2 -7.28 -13.70 0.00
CA GLU A 2 -8.46 -13.04 0.59
C GLU A 2 -8.37 -11.51 0.50
N ASN A 3 -9.52 -10.83 0.49
CA ASN A 3 -9.57 -9.35 0.42
C ASN A 3 -8.88 -8.67 1.61
N SER A 4 -8.90 -9.30 2.79
CA SER A 4 -8.20 -8.87 4.01
C SER A 4 -6.68 -8.82 3.80
N GLU A 5 -6.14 -9.84 3.16
CA GLU A 5 -4.71 -9.99 2.89
C GLU A 5 -4.22 -9.03 1.80
N ILE A 6 -5.01 -8.85 0.73
CA ILE A 6 -4.74 -7.79 -0.28
C ILE A 6 -4.66 -6.43 0.40
N LYS A 7 -5.64 -6.10 1.25
CA LYS A 7 -5.68 -4.81 1.95
C LYS A 7 -4.45 -4.63 2.86
N ARG A 8 -4.03 -5.68 3.57
CA ARG A 8 -2.82 -5.66 4.41
C ARG A 8 -1.55 -5.43 3.58
N LEU A 9 -1.38 -6.12 2.45
CA LEU A 9 -0.24 -5.92 1.55
C LEU A 9 -0.21 -4.50 0.97
N LEU A 10 -1.36 -3.97 0.55
CA LEU A 10 -1.46 -2.60 0.07
C LEU A 10 -1.03 -1.58 1.14
N TRP A 11 -1.44 -1.76 2.40
CA TRP A 11 -0.98 -0.92 3.52
C TRP A 11 0.53 -0.97 3.68
N ILE A 12 1.10 -2.17 3.73
CA ILE A 12 2.54 -2.38 3.90
C ILE A 12 3.31 -1.72 2.74
N PHE A 13 2.96 -2.04 1.49
CA PHE A 13 3.67 -1.51 0.33
C PHE A 13 3.52 0.01 0.21
N SER A 14 2.36 0.55 0.59
CA SER A 14 2.15 2.00 0.59
C SER A 14 2.99 2.70 1.64
N LEU A 15 3.06 2.16 2.87
CA LEU A 15 3.89 2.71 3.93
C LEU A 15 5.39 2.60 3.61
N GLU A 16 5.85 1.45 3.09
CA GLU A 16 7.24 1.28 2.63
C GLU A 16 7.61 2.31 1.57
N ASN A 17 6.74 2.47 0.56
CA ASN A 17 6.95 3.43 -0.51
C ASN A 17 6.97 4.87 0.04
N SER A 18 5.99 5.20 0.88
CA SER A 18 5.88 6.52 1.50
C SER A 18 7.09 6.87 2.36
N VAL A 19 7.48 6.00 3.28
CA VAL A 19 8.64 6.20 4.17
C VAL A 19 9.93 6.34 3.36
N LYS A 20 10.10 5.52 2.31
CA LYS A 20 11.26 5.58 1.43
C LYS A 20 11.36 6.89 0.63
N PHE A 21 10.22 7.49 0.26
CA PHE A 21 10.17 8.62 -0.66
C PHE A 21 9.57 9.90 -0.04
N GLY A 22 9.66 10.07 1.29
CA GLY A 22 9.39 11.35 1.93
C GLY A 22 7.92 11.63 2.26
N GLY A 23 7.11 10.59 2.48
CA GLY A 23 5.80 10.71 3.13
C GLY A 23 4.58 10.69 2.18
N LYS A 24 4.78 10.48 0.88
CA LYS A 24 3.68 10.35 -0.10
C LYS A 24 3.79 9.04 -0.90
N PRO A 25 2.84 8.10 -0.75
CA PRO A 25 2.84 6.87 -1.54
C PRO A 25 2.58 7.13 -3.04
N ASN A 26 3.27 6.39 -3.90
CA ASN A 26 3.06 6.37 -5.34
C ASN A 26 2.20 5.17 -5.77
N VAL A 27 0.94 5.44 -6.15
CA VAL A 27 -0.04 4.43 -6.56
C VAL A 27 0.48 3.50 -7.67
N LYS A 28 1.14 4.05 -8.70
CA LYS A 28 1.64 3.26 -9.83
C LYS A 28 2.73 2.29 -9.39
N ALA A 29 3.67 2.73 -8.56
CA ALA A 29 4.74 1.88 -8.04
C ALA A 29 4.19 0.74 -7.18
N ILE A 30 3.19 1.02 -6.33
CA ILE A 30 2.58 0.03 -5.44
C ILE A 30 1.78 -1.01 -6.22
N LEU A 31 0.96 -0.58 -7.19
CA LEU A 31 0.26 -1.50 -8.09
C LEU A 31 1.25 -2.35 -8.89
N GLY A 32 2.30 -1.75 -9.44
CA GLY A 32 3.36 -2.46 -10.16
C GLY A 32 4.00 -3.56 -9.31
N LYS A 33 4.35 -3.24 -8.05
CA LYS A 33 4.89 -4.21 -7.08
C LYS A 33 3.90 -5.33 -6.77
N LEU A 34 2.63 -5.02 -6.52
CA LEU A 34 1.63 -6.04 -6.21
C LEU A 34 1.42 -6.99 -7.41
N MET A 35 1.34 -6.45 -8.62
CA MET A 35 1.08 -7.24 -9.84
C MET A 35 2.28 -8.04 -10.32
N SER A 36 3.52 -7.62 -10.00
CA SER A 36 4.71 -8.43 -10.29
C SER A 36 4.79 -9.64 -9.37
N GLN A 37 4.35 -9.51 -8.12
CA GLN A 37 4.33 -10.60 -7.13
C GLN A 37 3.09 -11.50 -7.26
N ASN A 38 1.96 -10.94 -7.72
CA ASN A 38 0.66 -11.62 -7.81
C ASN A 38 0.01 -11.37 -9.19
N PRO A 39 0.51 -12.00 -10.27
CA PRO A 39 0.04 -11.80 -11.62
C PRO A 39 -1.48 -11.94 -11.84
N GLU A 40 -2.12 -12.83 -11.08
CA GLU A 40 -3.54 -13.17 -11.15
C GLU A 40 -4.46 -12.02 -10.72
N LEU A 41 -3.97 -11.11 -9.89
CA LEU A 41 -4.71 -9.95 -9.40
C LEU A 41 -4.92 -8.87 -10.47
N ARG A 42 -4.27 -8.97 -11.63
CA ARG A 42 -4.44 -8.01 -12.74
C ARG A 42 -5.89 -7.92 -13.21
N SER A 43 -6.63 -9.02 -13.18
CA SER A 43 -8.06 -9.05 -13.52
C SER A 43 -8.91 -8.18 -12.59
N GLN A 44 -8.45 -7.95 -11.36
CA GLN A 44 -9.15 -7.22 -10.30
C GLN A 44 -8.58 -5.81 -10.07
N ILE A 45 -7.71 -5.32 -10.96
CA ILE A 45 -6.95 -4.08 -10.79
C ILE A 45 -7.81 -2.87 -10.46
N LYS A 46 -9.02 -2.77 -11.03
CA LYS A 46 -9.94 -1.65 -10.76
C LYS A 46 -10.40 -1.62 -9.30
N GLY A 47 -10.78 -2.78 -8.75
CA GLY A 47 -11.20 -2.90 -7.35
C GLY A 47 -10.04 -2.65 -6.39
N ILE A 48 -8.88 -3.25 -6.68
CA ILE A 48 -7.66 -3.07 -5.91
C ILE A 48 -7.21 -1.60 -5.91
N LYS A 49 -7.28 -0.92 -7.06
CA LYS A 49 -6.95 0.50 -7.16
C LYS A 49 -7.84 1.35 -6.26
N SER A 50 -9.15 1.09 -6.22
CA SER A 50 -10.07 1.82 -5.34
C SER A 50 -9.70 1.65 -3.85
N ILE A 51 -9.34 0.43 -3.44
CA ILE A 51 -8.87 0.17 -2.08
C ILE A 51 -7.56 0.92 -1.81
N LEU A 52 -6.61 0.87 -2.75
CA LEU A 52 -5.33 1.53 -2.63
C LEU A 52 -5.46 3.06 -2.55
N ASP A 53 -6.32 3.67 -3.37
CA ASP A 53 -6.53 5.13 -3.35
C ASP A 53 -6.97 5.60 -1.95
N ASN A 54 -7.87 4.85 -1.30
CA ASN A 54 -8.29 5.12 0.08
C ASN A 54 -7.13 4.97 1.08
N ILE A 55 -6.30 3.92 0.95
CA ILE A 55 -5.12 3.72 1.81
C ILE A 55 -4.12 4.88 1.65
N VAL A 56 -3.89 5.35 0.43
CA VAL A 56 -2.99 6.48 0.16
C VAL A 56 -3.51 7.76 0.81
N LEU A 57 -4.81 8.01 0.77
CA LEU A 57 -5.43 9.15 1.48
C LEU A 57 -5.20 9.06 2.98
N GLU A 58 -5.39 7.87 3.58
CA GLU A 58 -5.17 7.67 5.02
C GLU A 58 -3.69 7.86 5.40
N ILE A 59 -2.75 7.33 4.60
CA ILE A 59 -1.31 7.51 4.85
C ILE A 59 -0.89 8.97 4.71
N SER A 60 -1.46 9.70 3.74
CA SER A 60 -1.12 11.10 3.50
C SER A 60 -1.56 12.04 4.64
N LYS A 61 -2.43 11.58 5.54
CA LYS A 61 -2.82 12.30 6.77
C LYS A 61 -1.81 12.09 7.91
N LEU A 62 -0.94 11.09 7.80
CA LEU A 62 0.05 10.76 8.82
C LEU A 62 1.35 11.52 8.56
N THR A 63 2.00 11.98 9.63
CA THR A 63 3.37 12.44 9.61
C THR A 63 4.33 11.30 9.24
N LEU A 64 5.51 11.64 8.72
CA LEU A 64 6.51 10.64 8.35
C LEU A 64 6.92 9.72 9.54
N GLN A 65 6.87 10.22 10.77
CA GLN A 65 7.17 9.41 11.96
C GLN A 65 6.04 8.41 12.27
N GLU A 66 4.78 8.84 12.22
CA GLU A 66 3.63 7.94 12.40
C GLU A 66 3.59 6.86 11.32
N GLN A 67 3.96 7.20 10.08
CA GLN A 67 4.08 6.21 9.00
C GLN A 67 5.14 5.15 9.32
N LYS A 68 6.30 5.53 9.87
CA LYS A 68 7.35 4.59 10.28
C LYS A 68 6.89 3.68 11.41
N ILE A 69 6.24 4.22 12.44
CA ILE A 69 5.70 3.45 13.57
C ILE A 69 4.69 2.42 13.07
N LYS A 70 3.72 2.86 12.27
CA LYS A 70 2.69 1.99 11.71
C LYS A 70 3.27 0.90 10.79
N LEU A 71 4.35 1.21 10.07
CA LEU A 71 5.04 0.21 9.24
C LEU A 71 5.67 -0.89 10.10
N LEU A 72 6.29 -0.54 11.23
CA LEU A 72 6.87 -1.50 12.17
C LEU A 72 5.79 -2.38 12.81
N GLU A 73 4.65 -1.83 13.17
CA GLU A 73 3.52 -2.59 13.72
C GLU A 73 2.96 -3.63 12.73
N LEU A 74 2.95 -3.31 11.44
CA LEU A 74 2.43 -4.19 10.39
C LEU A 74 3.46 -5.22 9.89
N LYS A 75 4.75 -4.93 10.08
CA LYS A 75 5.88 -5.81 9.78
C LYS A 75 6.75 -6.00 11.05
N PRO A 76 6.24 -6.70 12.06
CA PRO A 76 7.04 -7.08 13.22
C PRO A 76 8.20 -8.00 12.83
#